data_AF-A0A6G9SJ99-F1
#
_entry.id   AF-A0A6G9SJ99-F1
#
_cell.length_a   1.000
_cell.length_b   1.000
_cell.length_c   1.000
_cell.angle_alpha   90.00
_cell.angle_beta   90.00
_cell.angle_gamma   90.00
#
_symmetry.space_group_name_H-M   'P 1'
#
loop_
_entity.id
_entity.type
_entity.pdbx_description
1 polymer ?
#
loop_
_entity_poly.entity_id
_entity_poly.type
_entity_poly.pdbx_seq_one_letter_code
_entity_poly.pdbx_strand_id
1 'polypeptide(L)'
;MSELPKSLEEAIAQSRIATQAALADGCTRLQVEYLFPELKMMLVAADFLPMFDEYGSRLKIFFADAGAAALARREWADKPYKIEDIGTGRATPVGSKVQPEDEIFLFITPTAVEVPQLEKLCQEIGDRPIVLLNPRLEDAGTIGIGYAGRQTRERFISTIESSYYLRPVDDETAVFRCYPGLWEVWVEKDGDYQKITELPNRPSGDELDLILMKQSQTATDSTPAKKPSVFKSLQRFIKALSS
;
A
#
# COMPACT_ATOMS: atom_id res chain seq x y z
N MET A 1 -16.74 -12.83 -0.27
CA MET A 1 -16.05 -12.12 -1.35
C MET A 1 -16.21 -10.64 -1.08
N SER A 2 -15.11 -9.90 -1.00
CA SER A 2 -15.14 -8.43 -0.88
C SER A 2 -15.51 -7.82 -2.23
N GLU A 3 -16.47 -6.90 -2.25
CA GLU A 3 -16.80 -6.10 -3.44
C GLU A 3 -15.82 -4.93 -3.58
N LEU A 4 -15.65 -4.43 -4.81
CA LEU A 4 -14.86 -3.22 -5.05
C LEU A 4 -15.52 -2.04 -4.30
N PRO A 5 -14.78 -1.29 -3.46
CA PRO A 5 -15.37 -0.18 -2.70
C PRO A 5 -15.76 0.98 -3.61
N LYS A 6 -16.86 1.65 -3.26
CA LYS A 6 -17.42 2.78 -4.02
C LYS A 6 -16.96 4.13 -3.50
N SER A 7 -16.31 4.16 -2.34
CA SER A 7 -15.75 5.37 -1.75
C SER A 7 -14.44 5.09 -1.00
N LEU A 8 -13.72 6.16 -0.64
CA LEU A 8 -12.51 6.06 0.17
C LEU A 8 -12.84 5.54 1.59
N GLU A 9 -13.96 5.96 2.17
CA GLU A 9 -14.43 5.52 3.48
C GLU A 9 -14.73 4.02 3.48
N GLU A 10 -15.38 3.51 2.43
CA GLU A 10 -15.59 2.07 2.23
C GLU A 10 -14.26 1.33 2.08
N ALA A 11 -13.32 1.87 1.30
CA ALA A 11 -11.99 1.27 1.14
C ALA A 11 -11.22 1.19 2.47
N ILE A 12 -11.31 2.22 3.31
CA ILE A 12 -10.69 2.25 4.65
C ILE A 12 -11.41 1.30 5.62
N ALA A 13 -12.73 1.15 5.51
CA ALA A 13 -13.47 0.16 6.30
C ALA A 13 -13.08 -1.27 5.91
N GLN A 14 -13.04 -1.56 4.62
CA GLN A 14 -12.64 -2.88 4.11
C GLN A 14 -11.19 -3.23 4.46
N SER A 15 -10.27 -2.27 4.34
CA SER A 15 -8.85 -2.51 4.65
C SER A 15 -8.60 -2.81 6.12
N ARG A 16 -9.35 -2.18 7.05
CA ARG A 16 -9.28 -2.50 8.49
C ARG A 16 -9.66 -3.95 8.74
N ILE A 17 -10.77 -4.40 8.16
CA ILE A 17 -11.23 -5.79 8.27
C ILE A 17 -10.20 -6.76 7.69
N ALA A 18 -9.68 -6.45 6.49
CA ALA A 18 -8.66 -7.28 5.83
C ALA A 18 -7.36 -7.37 6.64
N THR A 19 -6.92 -6.24 7.21
CA THR A 19 -5.71 -6.17 8.05
C THR A 19 -5.92 -6.96 9.35
N GLN A 20 -7.07 -6.80 10.01
CA GLN A 20 -7.41 -7.57 11.22
C GLN A 20 -7.47 -9.07 10.96
N ALA A 21 -8.06 -9.49 9.83
CA ALA A 21 -8.08 -10.90 9.43
C ALA A 21 -6.66 -11.46 9.21
N ALA A 22 -5.80 -10.72 8.51
CA ALA A 22 -4.41 -11.13 8.30
C ALA A 22 -3.62 -11.22 9.61
N LEU A 23 -3.81 -10.26 10.54
CA LEU A 23 -3.21 -10.32 11.88
C LEU A 23 -3.69 -11.56 12.66
N ALA A 24 -4.99 -11.87 12.59
CA ALA A 24 -5.57 -13.04 13.25
C ALA A 24 -5.03 -14.38 12.70
N ASP A 25 -4.69 -14.41 11.42
CA ASP A 25 -4.04 -15.56 10.77
C ASP A 25 -2.51 -15.63 11.03
N GLY A 26 -1.98 -14.73 11.86
CA GLY A 26 -0.59 -14.74 12.32
C GLY A 26 0.39 -14.00 11.40
N CYS A 27 -0.09 -13.23 10.41
CA CYS A 27 0.78 -12.38 9.62
C CYS A 27 1.30 -11.21 10.48
N THR A 28 2.62 -11.08 10.59
CA THR A 28 3.26 -10.07 11.44
C THR A 28 3.81 -8.87 10.68
N ARG A 29 3.88 -8.93 9.34
CA ARG A 29 4.33 -7.81 8.50
C ARG A 29 3.32 -7.56 7.41
N LEU A 30 2.54 -6.50 7.57
CA LEU A 30 1.43 -6.18 6.68
C LEU A 30 1.65 -4.85 5.98
N GLN A 31 1.12 -4.71 4.78
CA GLN A 31 0.93 -3.43 4.13
C GLN A 31 -0.51 -3.23 3.66
N VAL A 32 -0.93 -1.96 3.67
CA VAL A 32 -2.18 -1.46 3.12
C VAL A 32 -1.82 -0.36 2.13
N GLU A 33 -2.27 -0.47 0.89
CA GLU A 33 -1.93 0.50 -0.15
C GLU A 33 -3.18 1.06 -0.85
N TYR A 34 -3.36 2.37 -0.75
CA TYR A 34 -4.25 3.13 -1.62
C TYR A 34 -3.43 3.94 -2.64
N LEU A 35 -3.63 3.69 -3.93
CA LEU A 35 -2.90 4.37 -5.01
C LEU A 35 -3.81 5.39 -5.71
N PHE A 36 -4.51 6.19 -4.91
CA PHE A 36 -5.26 7.34 -5.39
C PHE A 36 -4.35 8.57 -5.51
N PRO A 37 -4.51 9.41 -6.54
CA PRO A 37 -3.84 10.70 -6.60
C PRO A 37 -4.31 11.60 -5.44
N GLU A 38 -3.41 12.46 -4.96
CA GLU A 38 -3.73 13.56 -4.02
C GLU A 38 -4.37 13.15 -2.68
N LEU A 39 -4.18 11.90 -2.27
CA LEU A 39 -4.74 11.38 -1.04
C LEU A 39 -4.15 12.09 0.20
N LYS A 40 -5.02 12.65 1.03
CA LYS A 40 -4.64 13.29 2.29
C LYS A 40 -4.33 12.21 3.33
N MET A 41 -3.09 11.73 3.32
CA MET A 41 -2.66 10.59 4.15
C MET A 41 -2.90 10.79 5.65
N MET A 42 -2.87 12.03 6.14
CA MET A 42 -3.16 12.33 7.55
C MET A 42 -4.60 11.96 7.94
N LEU A 43 -5.57 12.26 7.06
CA LEU A 43 -6.98 11.93 7.27
C LEU A 43 -7.21 10.41 7.13
N VAL A 44 -6.62 9.81 6.10
CA VAL A 44 -6.72 8.36 5.90
C VAL A 44 -6.12 7.58 7.05
N ALA A 45 -4.99 8.03 7.61
CA ALA A 45 -4.42 7.43 8.80
C ALA A 45 -5.35 7.58 10.01
N ALA A 46 -5.96 8.75 10.21
CA ALA A 46 -6.90 8.98 11.31
C ALA A 46 -8.12 8.04 11.24
N ASP A 47 -8.68 7.84 10.04
CA ASP A 47 -9.82 6.95 9.81
C ASP A 47 -9.46 5.46 9.87
N PHE A 48 -8.18 5.13 9.65
CA PHE A 48 -7.66 3.77 9.75
C PHE A 48 -7.39 3.36 11.21
N LEU A 49 -7.00 4.30 12.08
CA LEU A 49 -6.61 4.04 13.47
C LEU A 49 -7.61 3.26 14.35
N PRO A 50 -8.93 3.37 14.21
CA PRO A 50 -9.87 2.67 15.09
C PRO A 50 -9.69 1.15 15.14
N MET A 51 -9.05 0.53 14.13
CA MET A 51 -8.76 -0.91 14.20
C MET A 51 -7.76 -1.30 15.30
N PHE A 52 -7.03 -0.32 15.86
CA PHE A 52 -6.02 -0.52 16.90
C PHE A 52 -6.50 -0.08 18.29
N ASP A 53 -7.77 0.28 18.47
CA ASP A 53 -8.29 0.83 19.74
C ASP A 53 -8.03 -0.10 20.94
N GLU A 54 -8.05 -1.42 20.74
CA GLU A 54 -7.77 -2.42 21.78
C GLU A 54 -6.33 -2.38 22.33
N TYR A 55 -5.37 -1.88 21.55
CA TYR A 55 -3.97 -1.79 21.97
C TYR A 55 -3.74 -0.58 22.88
N GLY A 56 -4.51 0.49 22.70
CA GLY A 56 -4.39 1.71 23.50
C GLY A 56 -2.96 2.26 23.49
N SER A 57 -2.33 2.33 24.65
CA SER A 57 -0.95 2.82 24.80
C SER A 57 0.13 1.87 24.30
N ARG A 58 -0.24 0.64 23.97
CA ARG A 58 0.64 -0.41 23.43
C ARG A 58 0.82 -0.29 21.91
N LEU A 59 0.03 0.58 21.26
CA LEU A 59 0.26 0.98 19.87
C LEU A 59 1.35 2.05 19.80
N LYS A 60 2.31 1.84 18.90
CA LYS A 60 3.34 2.82 18.56
C LYS A 60 3.23 3.19 17.08
N ILE A 61 3.15 4.50 16.80
CA ILE A 61 2.99 5.03 15.44
C ILE A 61 4.26 5.73 15.02
N PHE A 62 4.69 5.48 13.79
CA PHE A 62 5.84 6.09 13.14
C PHE A 62 5.42 6.81 11.86
N PHE A 63 5.76 8.09 11.72
CA PHE A 63 5.70 8.80 10.46
C PHE A 63 7.06 8.81 9.76
N ALA A 64 7.06 8.99 8.43
CA ALA A 64 8.29 9.10 7.66
C ALA A 64 9.22 10.22 8.17
N ASP A 65 8.65 11.38 8.52
CA ASP A 65 9.40 12.55 8.97
C ASP A 65 8.88 13.17 10.27
N ALA A 66 9.75 13.97 10.91
CA ALA A 66 9.47 14.64 12.19
C ALA A 66 8.36 15.70 12.11
N GLY A 67 8.18 16.34 10.95
CA GLY A 67 7.14 17.34 10.73
C GLY A 67 5.76 16.71 10.72
N ALA A 68 5.57 15.63 9.96
CA ALA A 68 4.34 14.86 9.95
C ALA A 68 4.03 14.25 11.33
N ALA A 69 5.04 13.72 12.03
CA ALA A 69 4.87 13.23 13.40
C ALA A 69 4.41 14.34 14.37
N ALA A 70 5.02 15.53 14.30
CA ALA A 70 4.65 16.66 15.14
C ALA A 70 3.24 17.17 14.82
N LEU A 71 2.87 17.22 13.54
CA LEU A 71 1.53 17.58 13.11
C LEU A 71 0.49 16.59 13.66
N ALA A 72 0.74 15.30 13.52
CA ALA A 72 -0.14 14.24 14.04
C ALA A 72 -0.30 14.32 15.56
N ARG A 73 0.78 14.57 16.33
CA ARG A 73 0.68 14.79 17.79
C ARG A 73 -0.21 15.97 18.16
N ARG A 74 -0.22 17.03 17.34
CA ARG A 74 -1.07 18.20 17.55
C ARG A 74 -2.53 17.91 17.19
N GLU A 75 -2.77 17.27 16.06
CA GLU A 75 -4.13 17.01 15.54
C GLU A 75 -4.83 15.85 16.26
N TRP A 76 -4.08 14.87 16.74
CA TRP A 76 -4.57 13.70 17.45
C TRP A 76 -4.29 13.78 18.94
N ALA A 77 -4.49 14.95 19.54
CA ALA A 77 -4.32 15.17 20.97
C ALA A 77 -5.17 14.18 21.79
N ASP A 78 -4.74 13.92 23.03
CA ASP A 78 -5.45 13.08 24.01
C ASP A 78 -5.63 11.59 23.63
N LYS A 79 -4.81 11.10 22.70
CA LYS A 79 -4.78 9.68 22.31
C LYS A 79 -3.84 8.86 23.21
N PRO A 80 -4.16 7.57 23.46
CA PRO A 80 -3.40 6.74 24.40
C PRO A 80 -2.05 6.28 23.82
N TYR A 81 -1.91 6.26 22.49
CA TYR A 81 -0.74 5.76 21.77
C TYR A 81 0.36 6.81 21.59
N LYS A 82 1.59 6.34 21.35
CA LYS A 82 2.76 7.19 21.15
C LYS A 82 3.01 7.42 19.65
N ILE A 83 3.36 8.64 19.28
CA ILE A 83 3.69 9.03 17.90
C ILE A 83 5.13 9.52 17.80
N GLU A 84 5.90 8.90 16.92
CA GLU A 84 7.28 9.23 16.60
C GLU A 84 7.46 9.39 15.09
N ASP A 85 8.63 9.88 14.69
CA ASP A 85 9.16 9.71 13.35
C ASP A 85 10.05 8.46 13.27
N ILE A 86 10.21 7.90 12.07
CA ILE A 86 11.19 6.82 11.82
C ILE A 86 12.61 7.34 12.12
N GLY A 87 12.88 8.59 11.74
CA GLY A 87 14.09 9.32 12.06
C GLY A 87 15.30 8.85 11.26
N THR A 88 15.65 9.59 10.21
CA THR A 88 16.88 9.37 9.43
C THR A 88 18.10 10.05 10.07
N GLY A 89 17.90 10.82 11.14
CA GLY A 89 18.93 11.56 11.86
C GLY A 89 19.66 10.74 12.93
N ARG A 90 20.89 11.15 13.26
CA ARG A 90 21.76 10.48 14.24
C ARG A 90 21.40 10.72 15.72
N ALA A 91 20.43 11.60 15.99
CA ALA A 91 20.20 12.13 17.34
C ALA A 91 19.50 11.14 18.29
N THR A 92 18.72 10.19 17.76
CA THR A 92 17.98 9.22 18.58
C THR A 92 18.28 7.80 18.10
N PRO A 93 18.95 6.97 18.92
CA PRO A 93 19.18 5.56 18.59
C PRO A 93 17.86 4.82 18.31
N VAL A 94 17.88 3.89 17.35
CA VAL A 94 16.71 3.07 16.99
C VAL A 94 16.13 2.36 18.21
N GLY A 95 16.99 1.71 19.02
CA GLY A 95 16.59 0.91 20.16
C GLY A 95 15.89 1.70 21.29
N SER A 96 16.01 3.03 21.33
CA SER A 96 15.25 3.82 22.31
C SER A 96 13.81 4.10 21.87
N LYS A 97 13.47 3.87 20.60
CA LYS A 97 12.14 4.15 20.04
C LYS A 97 11.15 2.99 20.22
N VAL A 98 11.62 1.79 20.55
CA VAL A 98 10.80 0.58 20.76
C VAL A 98 10.90 0.17 22.22
N GLN A 99 9.76 0.09 22.91
CA GLN A 99 9.67 -0.29 24.32
C GLN A 99 9.15 -1.72 24.48
N PRO A 100 9.43 -2.41 25.60
CA PRO A 100 8.92 -3.76 25.86
C PRO A 100 7.39 -3.84 25.88
N GLU A 101 6.70 -2.78 26.31
CA GLU A 101 5.24 -2.73 26.42
C GLU A 101 4.55 -2.40 25.09
N ASP A 102 5.29 -1.98 24.07
CA ASP A 102 4.75 -1.76 22.73
C ASP A 102 4.44 -3.14 22.11
N GLU A 103 3.21 -3.37 21.66
CA GLU A 103 2.72 -4.66 21.15
C GLU A 103 2.52 -4.65 19.63
N ILE A 104 2.19 -3.49 19.04
CA ILE A 104 1.95 -3.35 17.60
C ILE A 104 2.42 -2.00 17.09
N PHE A 105 2.88 -1.98 15.84
CA PHE A 105 3.52 -0.81 15.25
C PHE A 105 2.84 -0.41 13.93
N LEU A 106 2.50 0.87 13.79
CA LEU A 106 1.95 1.43 12.57
C LEU A 106 2.97 2.39 11.95
N PHE A 107 3.36 2.14 10.71
CA PHE A 107 4.22 3.04 9.94
C PHE A 107 3.40 3.72 8.85
N ILE A 108 3.39 5.06 8.85
CA ILE A 108 2.61 5.85 7.92
C ILE A 108 3.54 6.42 6.86
N THR A 109 3.24 6.05 5.61
CA THR A 109 3.90 6.51 4.38
C THR A 109 5.44 6.43 4.39
N PRO A 110 6.08 5.37 4.91
CA PRO A 110 7.53 5.26 4.80
C PRO A 110 7.94 5.18 3.32
N THR A 111 9.04 5.82 2.96
CA THR A 111 9.57 5.80 1.60
C THR A 111 10.88 5.01 1.52
N ALA A 112 11.44 4.86 0.31
CA ALA A 112 12.75 4.28 0.08
C ALA A 112 13.87 4.95 0.91
N VAL A 113 13.71 6.24 1.26
CA VAL A 113 14.66 6.99 2.08
C VAL A 113 14.72 6.42 3.51
N GLU A 114 13.57 6.03 4.07
CA GLU A 114 13.47 5.54 5.44
C GLU A 114 13.79 4.04 5.57
N VAL A 115 13.85 3.29 4.46
CA VAL A 115 14.04 1.83 4.48
C VAL A 115 15.21 1.38 5.36
N PRO A 116 16.44 1.93 5.27
CA PRO A 116 17.56 1.47 6.10
C PRO A 116 17.31 1.61 7.61
N GLN A 117 16.52 2.59 8.02
CA GLN A 117 16.15 2.81 9.41
C GLN A 117 14.95 1.95 9.80
N LEU A 118 13.95 1.83 8.91
CA LEU A 118 12.82 0.94 9.08
C LEU A 118 13.27 -0.51 9.29
N GLU A 119 14.26 -0.99 8.53
CA GLU A 119 14.85 -2.32 8.72
C GLU A 119 15.40 -2.52 10.14
N LYS A 120 16.09 -1.52 10.69
CA LYS A 120 16.60 -1.57 12.07
C LYS A 120 15.47 -1.54 13.10
N LEU A 121 14.44 -0.71 12.89
CA LEU A 121 13.26 -0.69 13.76
C LEU A 121 12.58 -2.06 13.76
N CYS A 122 12.42 -2.68 12.60
CA CYS A 122 11.85 -4.02 12.48
C CYS A 122 12.69 -5.08 13.22
N GLN A 123 14.02 -4.94 13.25
CA GLN A 123 14.89 -5.83 14.04
C GLN A 123 14.65 -5.68 15.55
N GLU A 124 14.53 -4.45 16.06
CA GLU A 124 14.22 -4.17 17.47
C GLU A 124 12.77 -4.57 17.84
N ILE A 125 11.84 -4.43 16.90
CA ILE A 125 10.44 -4.84 17.04
C ILE A 125 10.36 -6.37 17.19
N GLY A 126 11.19 -7.13 16.45
CA GLY A 126 11.19 -8.58 16.49
C GLY A 126 9.93 -9.18 15.86
N ASP A 127 9.29 -10.12 16.55
CA ASP A 127 8.13 -10.86 16.05
C ASP A 127 6.79 -10.13 16.24
N ARG A 128 6.81 -8.96 16.90
CA ARG A 128 5.59 -8.15 17.12
C ARG A 128 5.06 -7.60 15.79
N PRO A 129 3.73 -7.54 15.59
CA PRO A 129 3.17 -7.12 14.31
C PRO A 129 3.50 -5.67 13.92
N ILE A 130 3.73 -5.48 12.63
CA ILE A 130 3.85 -4.17 11.99
C ILE A 130 2.83 -4.04 10.86
N VAL A 131 2.26 -2.84 10.72
CA VAL A 131 1.41 -2.46 9.60
C VAL A 131 2.01 -1.24 8.92
N LEU A 132 2.26 -1.34 7.61
CA LEU A 132 2.71 -0.23 6.78
C LEU A 132 1.51 0.36 6.03
N LEU A 133 1.12 1.57 6.37
CA LEU A 133 0.03 2.29 5.70
C LEU A 133 0.59 3.16 4.58
N ASN A 134 0.21 2.85 3.34
CA ASN A 134 0.64 3.48 2.10
C ASN A 134 2.17 3.62 1.95
N PRO A 135 2.95 2.54 2.12
CA PRO A 135 4.39 2.63 1.94
C PRO A 135 4.79 2.87 0.47
N ARG A 136 5.96 3.47 0.27
CA ARG A 136 6.63 3.70 -1.02
C ARG A 136 8.11 3.30 -0.92
N LEU A 137 8.34 2.02 -0.61
CA LEU A 137 9.66 1.49 -0.22
C LEU A 137 10.66 1.35 -1.37
N GLU A 138 10.20 1.50 -2.61
CA GLU A 138 11.04 1.49 -3.80
C GLU A 138 11.09 2.87 -4.41
N ASP A 139 12.29 3.30 -4.80
CA ASP A 139 12.49 4.54 -5.54
C ASP A 139 12.16 4.32 -7.02
N ALA A 140 11.19 5.09 -7.54
CA ALA A 140 10.76 5.04 -8.94
C ALA A 140 11.87 5.44 -9.92
N GLY A 141 12.88 6.22 -9.50
CA GLY A 141 14.08 6.52 -10.29
C GLY A 141 15.11 5.38 -10.30
N THR A 142 14.97 4.42 -9.39
CA THR A 142 15.88 3.28 -9.17
C THR A 142 15.14 1.94 -9.34
N ILE A 143 14.15 1.88 -10.24
CA ILE A 143 13.38 0.65 -10.50
C ILE A 143 14.30 -0.42 -11.11
N GLY A 144 14.69 -1.43 -10.34
CA GLY A 144 15.16 -2.73 -10.86
C GLY A 144 16.47 -2.76 -11.66
N ILE A 145 17.13 -1.62 -11.92
CA ILE A 145 18.41 -1.55 -12.65
C ILE A 145 19.61 -1.57 -11.69
N GLY A 146 19.44 -1.06 -10.46
CA GLY A 146 20.50 -1.01 -9.45
C GLY A 146 20.51 -2.21 -8.51
N TYR A 147 21.70 -2.74 -8.22
CA TYR A 147 21.92 -3.84 -7.27
C TYR A 147 21.27 -3.59 -5.90
N ALA A 148 21.38 -2.36 -5.39
CA ALA A 148 20.82 -1.98 -4.08
C ALA A 148 19.29 -2.13 -4.00
N GLY A 149 18.57 -1.73 -5.04
CA GLY A 149 17.10 -1.85 -5.08
C GLY A 149 16.64 -3.31 -5.09
N ARG A 150 17.29 -4.16 -5.88
CA ARG A 150 17.01 -5.62 -5.90
C ARG A 150 17.26 -6.26 -4.55
N GLN A 151 18.40 -5.94 -3.93
CA GLN A 151 18.74 -6.47 -2.61
C GLN A 151 17.70 -6.04 -1.55
N THR A 152 17.19 -4.81 -1.62
CA THR A 152 16.17 -4.32 -0.69
C THR A 152 14.85 -5.07 -0.88
N ARG A 153 14.46 -5.31 -2.13
CA ARG A 153 13.27 -6.08 -2.44
C ARG A 153 13.37 -7.49 -1.87
N GLU A 154 14.48 -8.18 -2.13
CA GLU A 154 14.69 -9.57 -1.72
C GLU A 154 14.76 -9.74 -0.21
N ARG A 155 15.45 -8.85 0.51
CA ARG A 155 15.69 -8.99 1.95
C ARG A 155 14.59 -8.44 2.85
N PHE A 156 13.78 -7.49 2.35
CA PHE A 156 12.82 -6.76 3.17
C PHE A 156 11.42 -6.69 2.56
N ILE A 157 11.28 -6.12 1.35
CA ILE A 157 9.96 -5.84 0.77
C ILE A 157 9.17 -7.12 0.49
N SER A 158 9.84 -8.16 0.02
CA SER A 158 9.26 -9.50 -0.23
C SER A 158 8.68 -10.16 1.02
N THR A 159 9.05 -9.69 2.22
CA THR A 159 8.62 -10.26 3.50
C THR A 159 7.33 -9.63 4.03
N ILE A 160 6.77 -8.65 3.31
CA ILE A 160 5.61 -7.88 3.73
C ILE A 160 4.39 -8.37 2.95
N GLU A 161 3.37 -8.84 3.67
CA GLU A 161 2.12 -9.34 3.10
C GLU A 161 1.17 -8.18 2.76
N SER A 162 0.60 -8.22 1.55
CA SER A 162 -0.36 -7.21 1.10
C SER A 162 -1.76 -7.55 1.61
N SER A 163 -2.09 -7.05 2.80
CA SER A 163 -3.44 -7.22 3.39
C SER A 163 -4.53 -6.51 2.58
N TYR A 164 -4.21 -5.35 1.99
CA TYR A 164 -5.15 -4.58 1.18
C TYR A 164 -4.40 -3.75 0.12
N TYR A 165 -4.92 -3.76 -1.11
CA TYR A 165 -4.39 -2.98 -2.22
C TYR A 165 -5.52 -2.46 -3.08
N LEU A 166 -5.52 -1.16 -3.39
CA LEU A 166 -6.46 -0.57 -4.33
C LEU A 166 -5.74 0.46 -5.21
N ARG A 167 -5.73 0.19 -6.52
CA ARG A 167 -5.15 1.06 -7.53
C ARG A 167 -6.11 1.23 -8.71
N PRO A 168 -6.67 2.42 -8.91
CA PRO A 168 -7.15 2.83 -10.23
C PRO A 168 -5.97 2.87 -11.20
N VAL A 169 -6.09 2.18 -12.32
CA VAL A 169 -5.06 2.11 -13.37
C VAL A 169 -5.31 3.19 -14.42
N ASP A 170 -6.58 3.37 -14.77
CA ASP A 170 -7.15 4.45 -15.55
C ASP A 170 -8.61 4.64 -15.10
N ASP A 171 -9.39 5.40 -15.87
CA ASP A 171 -10.77 5.77 -15.50
C ASP A 171 -11.72 4.56 -15.44
N GLU A 172 -11.38 3.45 -16.12
CA GLU A 172 -12.26 2.29 -16.28
C GLU A 172 -11.68 1.01 -15.65
N THR A 173 -10.44 1.03 -15.14
CA THR A 173 -9.74 -0.18 -14.68
C THR A 173 -9.19 -0.02 -13.27
N ALA A 174 -9.38 -1.04 -12.43
CA ALA A 174 -8.78 -1.12 -11.10
C ALA A 174 -8.10 -2.46 -10.84
N VAL A 175 -6.99 -2.42 -10.10
CA VAL A 175 -6.38 -3.59 -9.46
C VAL A 175 -6.70 -3.55 -7.97
N PHE A 176 -7.26 -4.65 -7.47
CA PHE A 176 -7.78 -4.76 -6.12
C PHE A 176 -7.26 -6.03 -5.43
N ARG A 177 -7.01 -5.95 -4.13
CA ARG A 177 -6.68 -7.08 -3.26
C ARG A 177 -7.25 -6.79 -1.89
N CYS A 178 -7.99 -7.73 -1.32
CA CYS A 178 -8.54 -7.62 0.02
C CYS A 178 -8.44 -8.99 0.72
N TYR A 179 -7.68 -9.06 1.82
CA TYR A 179 -7.37 -10.32 2.50
C TYR A 179 -8.62 -10.98 3.08
N PRO A 180 -8.79 -12.31 2.95
CA PRO A 180 -7.87 -13.33 2.40
C PRO A 180 -8.01 -13.61 0.90
N GLY A 181 -8.76 -12.78 0.15
CA GLY A 181 -9.00 -12.97 -1.29
C GLY A 181 -7.75 -12.82 -2.15
N LEU A 182 -7.83 -13.26 -3.41
CA LEU A 182 -6.74 -13.14 -4.39
C LEU A 182 -6.60 -11.71 -4.92
N TRP A 183 -5.60 -11.49 -5.78
CA TRP A 183 -5.51 -10.26 -6.57
C TRP A 183 -6.58 -10.28 -7.65
N GLU A 184 -7.26 -9.17 -7.85
CA GLU A 184 -8.39 -9.04 -8.77
C GLU A 184 -8.14 -7.88 -9.74
N VAL A 185 -8.57 -8.07 -10.98
CA VAL A 185 -8.65 -6.98 -11.97
C VAL A 185 -10.13 -6.71 -12.21
N TRP A 186 -10.50 -5.43 -12.13
CA TRP A 186 -11.85 -4.93 -12.31
C TRP A 186 -11.89 -3.95 -13.47
N VAL A 187 -12.95 -4.02 -14.27
CA VAL A 187 -13.19 -3.11 -15.39
C VAL A 187 -14.62 -2.59 -15.35
N GLU A 188 -14.79 -1.29 -15.55
CA GLU A 188 -16.08 -0.64 -15.68
C GLU A 188 -16.76 -1.04 -16.99
N LYS A 189 -18.02 -1.48 -16.89
CA LYS A 189 -18.89 -1.75 -18.02
C LYS A 189 -20.26 -1.17 -17.73
N ASP A 190 -20.74 -0.31 -18.62
CA ASP A 190 -22.06 0.32 -18.52
C ASP A 190 -22.32 1.04 -17.18
N GLY A 191 -21.28 1.62 -16.58
CA GLY A 191 -21.34 2.33 -15.29
C GLY A 191 -21.09 1.48 -14.05
N ASP A 192 -20.91 0.15 -14.21
CA ASP A 192 -20.66 -0.78 -13.10
C ASP A 192 -19.32 -1.50 -13.26
N TYR A 193 -18.54 -1.51 -12.18
CA TYR A 193 -17.29 -2.28 -12.14
C TYR A 193 -17.56 -3.78 -12.02
N GLN A 194 -16.96 -4.56 -12.92
CA GLN A 194 -17.04 -6.01 -12.93
C GLN A 194 -15.65 -6.63 -12.78
N LYS A 195 -15.53 -7.66 -11.94
CA LYS A 195 -14.32 -8.46 -11.85
C LYS A 195 -14.13 -9.29 -13.12
N ILE A 196 -12.96 -9.18 -13.73
CA ILE A 196 -12.66 -9.85 -15.01
C ILE A 196 -11.71 -11.03 -14.83
N THR A 197 -10.88 -11.03 -13.79
CA THR A 197 -9.98 -12.14 -13.46
C THR A 197 -9.50 -12.06 -12.02
N GLU A 198 -9.05 -13.20 -11.50
CA GLU A 198 -8.28 -13.34 -10.26
C GLU A 198 -6.88 -13.85 -10.56
N LEU A 199 -5.91 -13.47 -9.74
CA LEU A 199 -4.50 -13.82 -9.87
C LEU A 199 -3.91 -14.14 -8.49
N PRO A 200 -3.00 -15.12 -8.39
CA PRO A 200 -2.33 -15.43 -7.12
C PRO A 200 -1.41 -14.30 -6.65
N ASN A 201 -0.88 -13.50 -7.58
CA ASN A 201 0.08 -12.43 -7.31
C ASN A 201 -0.37 -11.11 -7.95
N ARG A 202 0.21 -10.00 -7.49
CA ARG A 202 -0.01 -8.69 -8.07
C ARG A 202 0.36 -8.70 -9.56
N PRO A 203 -0.55 -8.32 -10.48
CA PRO A 203 -0.22 -8.27 -11.89
C PRO A 203 0.88 -7.26 -12.18
N SER A 204 1.83 -7.64 -13.02
CA SER A 204 2.76 -6.68 -13.61
C SER A 204 2.05 -5.75 -14.60
N GLY A 205 2.69 -4.64 -14.99
CA GLY A 205 2.13 -3.75 -16.02
C GLY A 205 1.85 -4.48 -17.33
N ASP A 206 2.82 -5.30 -17.78
CA ASP A 206 2.69 -6.08 -19.01
C ASP A 206 1.60 -7.16 -18.91
N GLU A 207 1.49 -7.83 -17.76
CA GLU A 207 0.44 -8.82 -17.53
C GLU A 207 -0.94 -8.19 -17.52
N LEU A 208 -1.07 -7.02 -16.89
CA LEU A 208 -2.31 -6.25 -16.89
C LEU A 208 -2.70 -5.82 -18.31
N ASP A 209 -1.76 -5.30 -19.10
CA ASP A 209 -2.01 -4.92 -20.49
C ASP A 209 -2.48 -6.14 -21.33
N LEU A 210 -1.88 -7.32 -21.12
CA LEU A 210 -2.30 -8.56 -21.79
C LEU A 210 -3.71 -9.02 -21.39
N ILE A 211 -4.07 -8.89 -20.11
CA ILE A 211 -5.42 -9.22 -19.60
C ILE A 211 -6.46 -8.33 -20.28
N LEU A 212 -6.22 -7.02 -20.32
CA LEU A 212 -7.15 -6.04 -20.91
C LEU A 212 -7.27 -6.20 -22.43
N MET A 213 -6.17 -6.51 -23.13
CA MET A 213 -6.19 -6.79 -24.56
C MET A 213 -7.03 -8.02 -24.92
N LYS A 214 -6.90 -9.13 -24.18
CA LYS A 214 -7.70 -10.34 -24.40
C LYS A 214 -9.19 -10.08 -24.20
N GLN A 215 -9.55 -9.29 -23.19
CA GLN A 215 -10.94 -8.92 -22.94
C GLN A 215 -11.55 -8.14 -24.12
N SER A 216 -10.80 -7.19 -24.68
CA SER A 216 -11.21 -6.41 -25.85
C SER A 216 -11.39 -7.26 -27.12
N GLN A 217 -10.55 -8.30 -27.28
CA GLN A 217 -10.65 -9.24 -28.41
C GLN A 217 -11.87 -10.17 -28.27
N THR A 218 -12.16 -10.62 -27.05
CA THR A 218 -13.33 -11.47 -26.79
C THR A 218 -14.66 -10.71 -26.99
N ALA A 219 -14.64 -9.39 -26.82
CA ALA A 219 -15.79 -8.51 -27.11
C ALA A 219 -15.97 -8.20 -28.61
N THR A 220 -14.98 -8.46 -29.47
CA THR A 220 -14.99 -8.08 -30.89
C THR A 220 -15.38 -9.21 -31.85
N ASP A 221 -15.74 -10.40 -31.35
CA ASP A 221 -16.44 -11.44 -32.15
C ASP A 221 -17.91 -11.08 -32.45
N SER A 222 -18.37 -9.90 -32.02
CA SER A 222 -19.53 -9.21 -32.58
C SER A 222 -19.13 -7.82 -33.08
N THR A 223 -18.91 -7.71 -34.39
CA THR A 223 -18.66 -6.48 -35.21
C THR A 223 -17.27 -5.79 -35.08
N PRO A 224 -16.65 -5.36 -36.21
CA PRO A 224 -15.26 -4.89 -36.20
C PRO A 224 -15.14 -3.45 -35.70
N ALA A 225 -14.58 -3.27 -34.50
CA ALA A 225 -14.19 -1.97 -33.97
C ALA A 225 -12.68 -1.71 -34.12
N LYS A 226 -12.34 -0.43 -34.32
CA LYS A 226 -11.02 0.08 -34.72
C LYS A 226 -9.91 -0.32 -33.73
N LYS A 227 -8.80 -0.81 -34.27
CA LYS A 227 -7.59 -1.28 -33.57
C LYS A 227 -7.11 -0.29 -32.47
N PRO A 228 -6.71 -0.77 -31.28
CA PRO A 228 -6.07 0.08 -30.28
C PRO A 228 -4.69 0.51 -30.79
N SER A 229 -4.45 1.82 -30.76
CA SER A 229 -3.27 2.44 -31.32
C SER A 229 -2.07 2.28 -30.39
N VAL A 230 -1.02 1.66 -30.92
CA VAL A 230 0.35 1.53 -30.35
C VAL A 230 0.94 2.91 -29.94
N PHE A 231 0.32 4.02 -30.31
CA PHE A 231 0.71 5.37 -29.87
C PHE A 231 0.46 5.66 -28.38
N LYS A 232 -0.52 5.02 -27.72
CA LYS A 232 -0.83 5.34 -26.31
C LYS A 232 0.26 4.83 -25.35
N SER A 233 0.87 3.68 -25.64
CA SER A 233 1.99 3.16 -24.84
C SER A 233 3.24 4.03 -24.99
N LEU A 234 3.50 4.55 -26.20
CA LEU A 234 4.61 5.48 -26.45
C LEU A 234 4.39 6.84 -25.76
N GLN A 235 3.14 7.35 -25.70
CA GLN A 235 2.82 8.56 -24.94
C GLN A 235 3.00 8.37 -23.42
N ARG A 236 2.63 7.21 -22.86
CA ARG A 236 2.90 6.88 -21.45
C ARG A 236 4.41 6.83 -21.17
N PHE A 237 5.19 6.27 -22.09
CA PHE A 237 6.66 6.20 -21.96
C PHE A 237 7.34 7.59 -22.06
N ILE A 238 6.88 8.44 -22.99
CA ILE A 238 7.41 9.81 -23.14
C ILE A 238 7.05 10.67 -21.93
N LYS A 239 5.83 10.54 -21.39
CA LYS A 239 5.40 11.29 -20.21
C LYS A 239 6.19 10.89 -18.96
N ALA A 240 6.55 9.61 -18.83
CA ALA A 240 7.39 9.09 -17.75
C ALA A 240 8.86 9.51 -17.83
N LEU A 241 9.36 9.91 -19.01
CA LEU A 241 10.72 10.45 -19.18
C LEU A 241 10.81 11.96 -18.95
N SER A 242 9.66 12.64 -18.88
CA SER A 242 9.56 14.10 -18.67
C SER A 242 9.22 14.49 -17.22
N SER A 243 9.25 13.54 -16.28
CA SER A 243 9.00 13.75 -14.84
C SER A 243 10.19 13.34 -14.02
#